data_AF-A0A0F9UAJ0-F1
#
_entry.id   AF-A0A0F9UAJ0-F1
#
_cell.length_a   1.000
_cell.length_b   1.000
_cell.length_c   1.000
_cell.angle_alpha   90.00
_cell.angle_beta   90.00
_cell.angle_gamma   90.00
#
_symmetry.space_group_name_H-M   'P 1'
#
loop_
_entity.id
_entity.type
_entity.pdbx_description
1 polymer ?
#
loop_
_entity_poly.entity_id
_entity_poly.type
_entity_poly.pdbx_seq_one_letter_code
_entity_poly.pdbx_strand_id
1 'polypeptide(L)'
;MTAMHKAALLVESDVKQNFTLQGQGRQYGKHTASRPGEPPAIDTGVLRASMMSEVVKSGTNVTGKVGPDVEHIAAKAPVGTNVEYGFYLEMGTSKMQPRPFLRPALHRTRKKVVKIFKEANK
;
A
#
# COMPACT_ATOMS: atom_id res chain seq x y z
N MET A 1 -1.21 15.12 -16.25
CA MET A 1 -0.98 13.77 -15.69
C MET A 1 -1.31 12.72 -16.74
N THR A 2 -0.37 11.80 -17.01
CA THR A 2 -0.61 10.67 -17.94
C THR A 2 -1.60 9.65 -17.33
N ALA A 3 -2.22 8.82 -18.18
CA ALA A 3 -3.14 7.77 -17.73
C ALA A 3 -2.51 6.86 -16.67
N MET A 4 -1.21 6.54 -16.82
CA MET A 4 -0.50 5.71 -15.84
C MET A 4 -0.33 6.38 -14.49
N HIS A 5 -0.05 7.69 -14.44
CA HIS A 5 0.01 8.42 -13.17
C HIS A 5 -1.35 8.41 -12.47
N LYS A 6 -2.44 8.66 -13.19
CA LYS A 6 -3.80 8.59 -12.63
C LYS A 6 -4.13 7.20 -12.09
N ALA A 7 -3.75 6.15 -12.82
CA ALA A 7 -3.95 4.77 -12.40
C ALA A 7 -3.13 4.42 -11.14
N ALA A 8 -1.86 4.80 -11.09
CA ALA A 8 -0.99 4.51 -9.95
C ALA A 8 -1.43 5.27 -8.69
N LEU A 9 -1.80 6.54 -8.82
CA LEU A 9 -2.38 7.34 -7.73
C LEU A 9 -3.69 6.78 -7.20
N LEU A 10 -4.54 6.25 -8.09
CA LEU A 10 -5.78 5.60 -7.69
C LEU A 10 -5.52 4.35 -6.83
N VAL A 11 -4.55 3.53 -7.22
CA VAL A 11 -4.15 2.35 -6.44
C VAL A 11 -3.56 2.76 -5.10
N GLU A 12 -2.66 3.73 -5.08
CA GLU A 12 -2.08 4.28 -3.85
C GLU A 12 -3.15 4.82 -2.89
N SER A 13 -4.13 5.55 -3.42
CA SER A 13 -5.25 6.07 -2.65
C SER A 13 -6.10 4.94 -2.04
N ASP A 14 -6.42 3.90 -2.82
CA ASP A 14 -7.17 2.74 -2.33
C ASP A 14 -6.38 2.00 -1.25
N VAL A 15 -5.07 1.83 -1.42
CA VAL A 15 -4.19 1.27 -0.38
C VAL A 15 -4.33 2.09 0.91
N LYS A 16 -4.10 3.41 0.86
CA LYS A 16 -4.13 4.29 2.04
C LYS A 16 -5.48 4.30 2.76
N GLN A 17 -6.58 4.23 2.01
CA GLN A 17 -7.95 4.22 2.55
C GLN A 17 -8.34 2.91 3.22
N ASN A 18 -7.70 1.78 2.85
CA ASN A 18 -8.07 0.46 3.37
C ASN A 18 -7.29 0.07 4.64
N PHE A 19 -6.34 0.86 5.11
CA PHE A 19 -5.76 0.65 6.44
C PHE A 19 -6.83 0.85 7.52
N THR A 20 -6.86 -0.02 8.53
CA THR A 20 -7.86 0.04 9.61
C THR A 20 -7.34 0.88 10.78
N LEU A 21 -8.19 1.67 11.43
CA LEU A 21 -7.80 2.44 12.61
C LEU A 21 -7.50 1.54 13.82
N GLN A 22 -8.31 0.49 14.00
CA GLN A 22 -8.07 -0.58 14.98
C GLN A 22 -8.36 -1.91 14.32
N GLY A 23 -7.50 -2.90 14.57
CA GLY A 23 -7.74 -4.28 14.16
C GLY A 23 -8.76 -4.97 15.08
N GLN A 24 -9.23 -6.13 14.65
CA GLN A 24 -10.16 -6.99 15.42
C GLN A 24 -9.51 -8.29 15.90
N GLY A 25 -8.18 -8.36 15.87
CA GLY A 25 -7.38 -9.50 16.27
C GLY A 25 -6.91 -9.41 17.71
N ARG A 26 -5.70 -9.91 17.97
CA ARG A 26 -5.13 -9.97 19.32
C ARG A 26 -4.78 -8.56 19.80
N GLN A 27 -5.17 -8.26 21.04
CA GLN A 27 -4.81 -7.03 21.73
C GLN A 27 -3.43 -7.15 22.38
N TYR A 28 -2.61 -6.12 22.20
CA TYR A 28 -1.30 -5.94 22.79
C TYR A 28 -1.26 -4.57 23.48
N GLY A 29 -1.50 -4.57 24.80
CA GLY A 29 -1.64 -3.33 25.56
C GLY A 29 -2.74 -2.44 24.97
N LYS A 30 -2.33 -1.30 24.38
CA LYS A 30 -3.23 -0.31 23.77
C LYS A 30 -3.48 -0.53 22.28
N HIS A 31 -2.73 -1.40 21.62
CA HIS A 31 -2.87 -1.69 20.19
C HIS A 31 -3.64 -2.98 19.96
N THR A 32 -4.57 -3.00 18.99
CA THR A 32 -5.25 -4.23 18.56
C THR A 32 -4.84 -4.55 17.13
N ALA A 33 -4.20 -5.71 16.94
CA ALA A 33 -3.71 -6.15 15.65
C ALA A 33 -4.87 -6.57 14.72
N SER A 34 -4.71 -6.49 13.41
CA SER A 34 -5.70 -6.99 12.44
C SER A 34 -5.81 -8.52 12.47
N ARG A 35 -6.95 -9.06 12.02
CA ARG A 35 -7.12 -10.51 11.82
C ARG A 35 -6.43 -10.98 10.53
N PRO A 36 -6.14 -12.28 10.38
CA PRO A 36 -5.66 -12.84 9.11
C PRO A 36 -6.53 -12.44 7.92
N GLY A 37 -5.90 -12.01 6.84
CA GLY A 37 -6.58 -11.53 5.63
C GLY A 37 -7.10 -10.09 5.69
N GLU A 38 -7.17 -9.48 6.88
CA GLU A 38 -7.54 -8.08 7.03
C GLU A 38 -6.33 -7.17 6.78
N PRO A 39 -6.55 -5.95 6.27
CA PRO A 39 -5.49 -4.97 6.09
C PRO A 39 -4.87 -4.56 7.44
N PRO A 40 -3.61 -4.07 7.47
CA PRO A 40 -2.93 -3.70 8.70
C PRO A 40 -3.64 -2.62 9.49
N ALA A 41 -3.66 -2.80 10.81
CA ALA A 41 -4.10 -1.79 11.76
C ALA A 41 -3.05 -0.68 11.87
N ILE A 42 -3.53 0.55 11.94
CA ILE A 42 -2.70 1.74 12.09
C ILE A 42 -2.23 1.82 13.53
N ASP A 43 -0.91 1.78 13.71
CA ASP A 43 -0.27 2.09 14.99
C ASP A 43 0.16 3.57 15.00
N THR A 44 1.30 3.87 14.37
CA THR A 44 1.80 5.26 14.20
C THR A 44 1.35 5.92 12.91
N GLY A 45 0.83 5.14 11.95
CA GLY A 45 0.47 5.60 10.60
C GLY A 45 1.65 5.77 9.65
N VAL A 46 2.89 5.52 10.08
CA VAL A 46 4.09 5.69 9.24
C VAL A 46 4.07 4.79 8.01
N LEU A 47 3.66 3.52 8.14
CA LEU A 47 3.51 2.62 6.98
C LEU A 47 2.45 3.11 5.99
N ARG A 48 1.34 3.67 6.47
CA ARG A 48 0.31 4.24 5.59
C ARG A 48 0.85 5.48 4.86
N ALA A 49 1.58 6.33 5.59
CA ALA A 49 2.17 7.54 5.04
C ALA A 49 3.31 7.26 4.05
N SER A 50 4.02 6.14 4.20
CA SER A 50 5.10 5.72 3.30
C SER A 50 4.64 5.19 1.96
N MET A 51 3.35 4.85 1.80
CA MET A 51 2.83 4.37 0.52
C MET A 51 2.92 5.47 -0.53
N MET A 52 3.67 5.21 -1.60
CA MET A 52 3.84 6.11 -2.72
C MET A 52 3.66 5.35 -4.03
N SER A 53 3.32 6.08 -5.08
CA SER A 53 3.30 5.60 -6.45
C SER A 53 4.39 6.27 -7.28
N GLU A 54 5.07 5.46 -8.09
CA GLU A 54 6.11 5.91 -9.01
C GLU A 54 5.79 5.38 -10.41
N VAL A 55 5.92 6.23 -11.43
CA VAL A 55 5.79 5.82 -12.83
C VAL A 55 7.15 5.85 -13.49
N VAL A 56 7.65 4.67 -13.85
CA VAL A 56 8.93 4.49 -14.53
C VAL A 56 8.67 4.20 -16.00
N LYS A 57 9.29 4.99 -16.88
CA LYS A 57 9.31 4.73 -18.33
C LYS A 57 10.63 4.05 -18.70
N SER A 58 10.55 2.88 -19.31
CA SER A 58 11.70 2.14 -19.84
C SER A 58 11.45 1.81 -21.31
N GLY A 59 12.06 2.59 -22.21
CA GLY A 59 11.82 2.52 -23.64
C GLY A 59 10.35 2.80 -24.00
N THR A 60 9.68 1.81 -24.58
CA THR A 60 8.25 1.84 -24.94
C THR A 60 7.34 1.44 -23.79
N ASN A 61 7.87 0.84 -22.71
CA ASN A 61 7.09 0.38 -21.58
C ASN A 61 6.94 1.47 -20.52
N VAL A 62 5.73 1.61 -19.99
CA VAL A 62 5.42 2.50 -18.87
C VAL A 62 4.87 1.65 -17.72
N THR A 63 5.62 1.60 -16.62
CA THR A 63 5.29 0.79 -15.44
C THR A 63 5.00 1.69 -14.26
N GLY A 64 3.87 1.47 -13.59
CA GLY A 64 3.48 2.15 -12.36
C GLY A 64 3.72 1.19 -11.20
N LYS A 65 4.57 1.60 -10.27
CA LYS A 65 4.88 0.90 -9.04
C LYS A 65 4.13 1.58 -7.91
N VAL A 66 3.62 0.80 -6.96
CA VAL A 66 2.99 1.29 -5.74
C VAL A 66 3.53 0.49 -4.57
N GLY A 67 4.06 1.17 -3.56
CA GLY A 67 4.66 0.52 -2.41
C GLY A 67 5.22 1.51 -1.39
N PRO A 68 5.78 1.00 -0.28
CA PRO A 68 6.48 1.83 0.69
C PRO A 68 7.73 2.44 0.08
N ASP A 69 7.85 3.76 0.18
CA ASP A 69 9.06 4.49 -0.12
C ASP A 69 10.01 4.46 1.09
N VAL A 70 10.88 3.46 1.14
CA VAL A 70 11.78 3.23 2.28
C VAL A 70 12.83 4.33 2.39
N GLU A 71 13.37 4.80 1.26
CA GLU A 71 14.45 5.78 1.20
C GLU A 71 13.99 7.15 1.72
N HIS A 72 12.86 7.66 1.24
CA HIS A 72 12.37 8.96 1.69
C HIS A 72 11.80 8.94 3.10
N ILE A 73 11.35 7.78 3.59
CA ILE A 73 10.82 7.64 4.95
C ILE A 73 11.92 7.51 5.97
N ALA A 74 13.03 6.83 5.66
CA ALA A 74 14.20 6.79 6.54
C ALA A 74 14.72 8.20 6.89
N ALA A 75 14.56 9.17 5.98
CA ALA A 75 14.94 10.57 6.20
C ALA A 75 13.92 11.38 7.04
N LYS A 76 12.66 10.95 7.12
CA LYS A 76 11.55 11.72 7.75
C LYS A 76 10.98 11.07 9.00
N ALA A 77 11.18 9.76 9.17
CA ALA A 77 10.61 9.01 10.27
C ALA A 77 11.50 9.09 11.52
N PRO A 78 10.92 8.97 12.73
CA PRO A 78 11.70 8.83 13.96
C PRO A 78 12.70 7.69 13.83
N VAL A 79 13.90 7.88 14.37
CA VAL A 79 14.98 6.88 14.41
C VAL A 79 14.41 5.53 14.88
N GLY A 80 14.53 4.49 14.05
CA GLY A 80 14.01 3.15 14.34
C GLY A 80 12.66 2.80 13.72
N THR A 81 12.01 3.71 12.99
CA THR A 81 10.72 3.42 12.31
C THR A 81 10.97 2.82 10.92
N ASN A 82 11.45 1.58 10.88
CA ASN A 82 11.62 0.86 9.62
C ASN A 82 10.24 0.51 9.02
N VAL A 83 10.00 0.73 7.74
CA VAL A 83 8.75 0.34 7.04
C VAL A 83 8.85 -1.01 6.31
N GLU A 84 10.02 -1.65 6.33
CA GLU A 84 10.26 -2.98 5.75
C GLU A 84 9.32 -4.05 6.30
N TYR A 85 8.81 -3.88 7.52
CA TYR A 85 7.82 -4.81 8.08
C TYR A 85 6.52 -4.87 7.27
N GLY A 86 6.24 -3.88 6.43
CA GLY A 86 5.13 -3.91 5.48
C GLY A 86 5.18 -5.13 4.55
N PHE A 87 6.38 -5.59 4.16
CA PHE A 87 6.54 -6.80 3.36
C PHE A 87 6.08 -8.05 4.12
N TYR A 88 6.50 -8.18 5.38
CA TYR A 88 6.07 -9.29 6.25
C TYR A 88 4.58 -9.26 6.53
N LEU A 89 3.95 -8.08 6.58
CA LEU A 89 2.50 -7.96 6.68
C LEU A 89 1.82 -8.43 5.39
N GLU A 90 2.23 -7.98 4.21
CA GLU A 90 1.61 -8.37 2.94
C GLU A 90 1.70 -9.88 2.69
N MET A 91 2.85 -10.49 2.98
CA MET A 91 3.16 -11.88 2.65
C MET A 91 2.94 -12.86 3.80
N GLY A 92 2.87 -12.38 5.04
CA GLY A 92 2.95 -13.21 6.23
C GLY A 92 4.37 -13.71 6.52
N THR A 93 4.51 -14.41 7.64
CA THR A 93 5.74 -15.07 8.09
C THR A 93 5.39 -16.46 8.64
N SER A 94 6.40 -17.25 9.03
CA SER A 94 6.17 -18.54 9.70
C SER A 94 5.36 -18.44 11.00
N LYS A 95 5.32 -17.25 11.63
CA LYS A 95 4.64 -17.00 12.91
C LYS A 95 3.41 -16.10 12.78
N MET A 96 3.15 -15.53 11.60
CA MET A 96 2.07 -14.56 11.39
C MET A 96 1.43 -14.76 10.03
N GLN A 97 0.11 -14.98 10.01
CA GLN A 97 -0.64 -15.04 8.76
C GLN A 97 -0.65 -13.69 8.02
N PRO A 98 -0.78 -13.67 6.68
CA PRO A 98 -0.78 -12.43 5.91
C PRO A 98 -1.87 -11.44 6.33
N ARG A 99 -1.54 -10.16 6.20
CA ARG A 99 -2.39 -8.96 6.37
C ARG A 99 -2.33 -8.16 5.06
N PRO A 100 -2.89 -8.69 3.96
CA PRO A 100 -2.67 -8.14 2.63
C PRO A 100 -3.39 -6.79 2.43
N PHE A 101 -2.69 -5.82 1.86
CA PHE A 101 -3.18 -4.47 1.62
C PHE A 101 -2.83 -3.94 0.22
N LEU A 102 -1.73 -4.41 -0.39
CA LEU A 102 -1.31 -3.99 -1.73
C LEU A 102 -2.05 -4.77 -2.83
N ARG A 103 -1.93 -6.10 -2.84
CA ARG A 103 -2.56 -6.93 -3.88
C ARG A 103 -4.09 -6.79 -3.92
N PRO A 104 -4.80 -6.76 -2.77
CA PRO A 104 -6.24 -6.53 -2.77
C PRO A 104 -6.63 -5.16 -3.34
N ALA A 105 -5.84 -4.11 -3.07
CA ALA A 105 -6.09 -2.78 -3.60
C ALA A 105 -5.97 -2.71 -5.12
N LEU A 106 -4.94 -3.34 -5.68
CA LEU A 106 -4.79 -3.47 -7.13
C LEU A 106 -5.98 -4.22 -7.75
N HIS A 107 -6.45 -5.29 -7.11
CA HIS A 107 -7.59 -6.06 -7.59
C HIS A 107 -8.89 -5.24 -7.56
N ARG A 108 -9.17 -4.52 -6.46
CA ARG A 108 -10.36 -3.66 -6.32
C ARG A 108 -10.40 -2.53 -7.35
N THR A 109 -9.24 -1.92 -7.61
CA THR A 109 -9.14 -0.76 -8.51
C THR A 109 -9.05 -1.12 -9.99
N ARG A 110 -8.82 -2.40 -10.34
CA ARG A 110 -8.65 -2.88 -11.72
C ARG A 110 -9.67 -2.32 -12.72
N LYS A 111 -10.97 -2.36 -12.40
CA LYS A 111 -12.03 -1.87 -13.30
C LYS A 111 -11.90 -0.36 -13.58
N LYS A 112 -11.57 0.41 -12.54
CA LYS A 112 -11.37 1.87 -12.63
C LYS A 112 -10.10 2.20 -13.41
N VAL A 113 -9.01 1.45 -13.20
CA VAL A 113 -7.78 1.58 -13.99
C VAL A 113 -8.06 1.37 -15.48
N VAL A 114 -8.77 0.30 -15.85
CA VAL A 114 -9.15 0.05 -17.25
C VAL A 114 -9.97 1.21 -17.82
N LYS A 115 -10.88 1.80 -17.03
CA LYS A 115 -11.68 2.96 -17.45
C LYS A 115 -10.79 4.18 -17.75
N ILE A 116 -9.82 4.48 -16.90
CA ILE A 116 -8.85 5.58 -17.10
C ILE A 116 -8.12 5.44 -18.44
N PHE A 117 -7.65 4.23 -18.76
CA PHE A 117 -6.96 3.99 -20.03
C PHE A 117 -7.89 4.08 -21.24
N LYS A 118 -9.13 3.58 -21.13
CA LYS A 118 -10.13 3.72 -22.19
C LYS A 118 -10.46 5.18 -22.49
N GLU A 119 -10.55 6.02 -21.46
CA GLU A 119 -10.81 7.46 -21.62
C GLU A 119 -9.61 8.21 -22.20
N ALA A 120 -8.39 7.79 -21.88
CA ALA A 120 -7.17 8.41 -22.40
C ALA A 120 -6.86 8.05 -23.86
N ASN A 121 -7.44 6.96 -24.37
CA ASN A 121 -7.29 6.50 -25.75
C ASN A 121 -8.40 7.04 -26.68
N LYS A 122 -9.34 7.81 -26.15
CA LYS A 122 -10.31 8.57 -26.94
C LYS A 122 -9.71 9.91 -27.34
#